data_AF-A0A939VQR2-F1
#
_entry.id   AF-A0A939VQR2-F1
#
_cell.length_a   1.000
_cell.length_b   1.000
_cell.length_c   1.000
_cell.angle_alpha   90.00
_cell.angle_beta   90.00
_cell.angle_gamma   90.00
#
_symmetry.space_group_name_H-M   'P 1'
#
loop_
_entity.id
_entity.type
_entity.pdbx_description
1 polymer ?
#
loop_
_entity_poly.entity_id
_entity_poly.type
_entity_poly.pdbx_seq_one_letter_code
_entity_poly.pdbx_strand_id
1 'polypeptide(L)'
;MTDLTYLSNQVLDAIRNTPEYAEFIRLLNHLRENPELYARVDEMRDKNFLIQQGDVGDPYDMMDALTNEYEDVINNKAVGEFITAEVALCKMIHEFNRNVAAGLEIE
;
A
#
# COMPACT_ATOMS: atom_id res chain seq x y z
N MET A 1 28.48 -8.97 -11.31
CA MET A 1 27.36 -8.95 -10.34
C MET A 1 26.78 -7.53 -10.23
N THR A 2 26.63 -6.84 -11.37
CA THR A 2 26.34 -5.40 -11.46
C THR A 2 25.10 -5.11 -12.31
N ASP A 3 24.80 -5.97 -13.30
CA ASP A 3 23.62 -5.83 -14.16
C ASP A 3 22.29 -5.96 -13.44
N LEU A 4 22.17 -6.90 -12.49
CA LEU A 4 20.90 -7.09 -11.77
C LEU A 4 20.59 -5.88 -10.87
N THR A 5 21.61 -5.33 -10.19
CA THR A 5 21.48 -4.10 -9.40
C THR A 5 21.16 -2.88 -10.28
N TYR A 6 21.71 -2.83 -11.49
CA TYR A 6 21.41 -1.78 -12.47
C TYR A 6 19.98 -1.87 -13.00
N LEU A 7 19.51 -3.07 -13.35
CA LEU A 7 18.12 -3.34 -13.74
C LEU A 7 17.14 -3.01 -12.60
N SER A 8 17.45 -3.40 -11.37
CA SER A 8 16.65 -3.03 -10.20
C SER A 8 16.56 -1.51 -10.02
N ASN A 9 17.66 -0.78 -10.21
CA ASN A 9 17.62 0.69 -10.16
C ASN A 9 16.78 1.29 -11.30
N GLN A 10 16.84 0.74 -12.52
CA GLN A 10 15.99 1.21 -13.63
C GLN A 10 14.51 0.96 -13.36
N VAL A 11 14.15 -0.20 -12.79
CA VAL A 11 12.77 -0.50 -12.40
C VAL A 11 12.31 0.45 -11.31
N LEU A 12 13.14 0.73 -10.30
CA LEU A 12 12.82 1.69 -9.25
C LEU A 12 12.62 3.10 -9.81
N ASP A 13 13.47 3.52 -10.75
CA ASP A 13 13.34 4.83 -11.39
C ASP A 13 12.09 4.91 -12.27
N ALA A 14 11.77 3.84 -12.99
CA ALA A 14 10.53 3.73 -13.76
C ALA A 14 9.30 3.81 -12.85
N ILE A 15 9.28 3.07 -11.74
CA ILE A 15 8.20 3.14 -10.74
C ILE A 15 8.08 4.57 -10.18
N ARG A 16 9.20 5.22 -9.86
CA ARG A 16 9.20 6.62 -9.37
C ARG A 16 8.66 7.63 -10.38
N ASN A 17 8.80 7.36 -11.67
CA ASN A 17 8.28 8.19 -12.75
C ASN A 17 6.81 7.89 -13.09
N THR A 18 6.18 6.88 -12.48
CA THR A 18 4.76 6.60 -12.74
C THR A 18 3.84 7.62 -12.08
N PRO A 19 2.69 7.94 -12.72
CA PRO A 19 1.71 8.83 -12.13
C PRO A 19 1.15 8.28 -10.80
N GLU A 20 1.03 6.96 -10.67
CA GLU A 20 0.58 6.29 -9.44
C GLU A 20 1.52 6.56 -8.26
N TYR A 21 2.84 6.50 -8.47
CA TYR A 21 3.81 6.84 -7.41
C TYR A 21 3.79 8.33 -7.08
N ALA A 22 3.70 9.21 -8.09
CA ALA A 22 3.63 10.65 -7.88
C ALA A 22 2.36 11.05 -7.09
N GLU A 23 1.23 10.43 -7.42
CA GLU A 23 -0.05 10.64 -6.73
C GLU A 23 0.00 10.11 -5.29
N PHE A 24 0.56 8.92 -5.08
CA PHE A 24 0.81 8.38 -3.75
C PHE A 24 1.67 9.32 -2.89
N ILE A 25 2.79 9.81 -3.42
CA ILE A 25 3.68 10.74 -2.69
C ILE A 25 2.97 12.06 -2.40
N ARG A 26 2.17 12.58 -3.33
CA ARG A 26 1.40 13.81 -3.12
C ARG A 26 0.39 13.64 -1.98
N LEU A 27 -0.39 12.55 -2.01
CA LEU A 27 -1.39 12.24 -1.00
C LEU A 27 -0.75 11.92 0.36
N LEU A 28 0.39 11.22 0.35
CA LEU A 28 1.19 10.97 1.55
C LEU A 28 1.65 12.28 2.20
N ASN A 29 2.18 13.22 1.41
CA ASN A 29 2.58 14.53 1.95
C ASN A 29 1.38 15.28 2.53
N HIS A 30 0.24 15.28 1.83
CA HIS A 30 -0.99 15.91 2.31
C HIS A 30 -1.52 15.27 3.60
N LEU A 31 -1.43 13.95 3.73
CA LEU A 31 -1.75 13.24 4.98
C LEU A 31 -0.79 13.58 6.11
N ARG A 32 0.50 13.74 5.80
CA ARG A 32 1.53 14.12 6.78
C ARG A 32 1.36 15.53 7.32
N GLU A 33 0.61 16.41 6.64
CA GLU A 33 0.20 17.71 7.20
C GLU A 33 -0.72 17.54 8.41
N ASN A 34 -1.41 16.39 8.53
CA ASN A 34 -2.25 16.03 9.67
C ASN A 34 -1.70 14.79 10.38
N PRO A 35 -0.74 14.96 11.31
CA PRO A 35 -0.07 13.84 11.97
C PRO A 35 -1.01 12.92 12.76
N GLU A 36 -2.09 13.46 13.35
CA GLU A 36 -3.10 12.65 14.05
C GLU A 36 -3.86 11.73 13.10
N LEU A 37 -4.20 12.21 11.90
CA LEU A 37 -4.88 11.42 10.88
C LEU A 37 -3.94 10.36 10.30
N TYR A 38 -2.69 10.74 10.03
CA TYR A 38 -1.67 9.81 9.55
C TYR A 38 -1.41 8.68 10.56
N ALA A 39 -1.29 8.99 11.86
CA ALA A 39 -1.11 7.97 12.90
C ALA A 39 -2.27 6.97 12.93
N ARG A 40 -3.51 7.45 12.83
CA ARG A 40 -4.69 6.58 12.74
C ARG A 40 -4.70 5.69 11.50
N VAL A 41 -4.31 6.21 10.34
CA VAL A 41 -4.17 5.42 9.10
C VAL A 41 -3.08 4.37 9.26
N ASP A 42 -1.96 4.72 9.89
CA ASP A 42 -0.84 3.80 10.13
C ASP A 42 -1.25 2.65 11.06
N GLU A 43 -1.94 2.94 12.18
CA GLU A 43 -2.51 1.93 13.07
C GLU A 43 -3.52 1.03 12.36
N MET A 44 -4.39 1.60 11.51
CA MET A 44 -5.33 0.83 10.71
C MET A 44 -4.60 -0.13 9.75
N ARG A 45 -3.52 0.33 9.11
CA ARG A 45 -2.71 -0.49 8.20
C ARG A 45 -2.02 -1.63 8.93
N ASP A 46 -1.44 -1.36 10.10
CA ASP A 46 -0.78 -2.37 10.92
C ASP A 46 -1.78 -3.45 11.39
N LYS A 47 -2.93 -3.03 11.92
CA LYS A 47 -4.01 -3.95 12.30
C LYS A 47 -4.53 -4.76 11.11
N ASN A 48 -4.75 -4.12 9.96
CA ASN A 48 -5.19 -4.80 8.74
C ASN A 48 -4.17 -5.85 8.28
N PHE A 49 -2.87 -5.56 8.40
CA PHE A 49 -1.81 -6.50 8.07
C PHE A 49 -1.79 -7.70 9.04
N LEU A 50 -1.92 -7.46 10.35
CA LEU A 50 -1.99 -8.52 11.37
C LEU A 50 -3.19 -9.45 11.15
N ILE A 51 -4.35 -8.89 10.80
CA ILE A 51 -5.56 -9.66 10.46
C ILE A 51 -5.32 -10.51 9.20
N GLN A 52 -4.71 -9.94 8.15
CA GLN A 52 -4.40 -10.66 6.92
C GLN A 52 -3.34 -11.75 7.09
N GLN A 53 -2.42 -11.59 8.03
CA GLN A 53 -1.46 -12.65 8.39
C GLN A 53 -2.10 -13.81 9.15
N GLY A 54 -3.36 -13.68 9.59
CA GLY A 54 -4.10 -14.74 10.28
C GLY A 54 -3.64 -14.97 11.72
N ASP A 55 -2.90 -14.02 12.30
CA ASP A 55 -2.38 -14.14 13.67
C ASP A 55 -3.48 -13.92 14.72
N VAL A 56 -4.62 -13.34 14.32
CA VAL A 56 -5.61 -12.79 15.26
C VAL A 56 -7.05 -13.14 14.83
N GLY A 57 -7.62 -14.18 15.44
CA GLY A 57 -9.07 -14.45 15.44
C GLY A 57 -9.73 -14.76 14.09
N ASP A 58 -11.06 -14.55 14.02
CA ASP A 58 -11.84 -14.71 12.79
C ASP A 58 -11.69 -13.45 11.91
N PRO A 59 -11.09 -13.55 10.71
CA PRO A 59 -10.64 -12.38 9.96
C PRO A 59 -11.80 -11.50 9.46
N TYR A 60 -13.00 -12.06 9.29
CA TYR A 60 -14.17 -11.30 8.86
C TYR A 60 -14.71 -10.40 9.98
N ASP A 61 -14.80 -10.91 11.21
CA ASP A 61 -15.30 -10.16 12.37
C ASP A 61 -14.33 -9.04 12.78
N MET A 62 -13.03 -9.34 12.73
CA MET A 62 -11.96 -8.37 12.97
C MET A 62 -11.92 -7.26 11.93
N MET A 63 -12.14 -7.60 10.66
CA MET A 63 -12.16 -6.62 9.57
C MET A 63 -13.41 -5.72 9.64
N ASP A 64 -14.56 -6.25 10.08
CA ASP A 64 -15.75 -5.46 10.37
C ASP A 64 -15.53 -4.51 11.56
N ALA A 65 -14.96 -5.01 12.66
CA ALA A 65 -14.59 -4.22 13.82
C ALA A 65 -13.58 -3.10 13.48
N LEU A 66 -12.58 -3.41 12.63
CA LEU A 66 -11.63 -2.42 12.14
C LEU A 66 -12.32 -1.36 11.26
N THR A 67 -13.21 -1.78 10.36
CA THR A 67 -13.93 -0.85 9.49
C THR A 67 -14.80 0.11 10.30
N ASN A 68 -15.42 -0.38 11.38
CA ASN A 68 -16.25 0.42 12.28
C ASN A 68 -15.40 1.35 13.16
N GLU A 69 -14.31 0.85 13.75
CA GLU A 69 -13.40 1.64 14.61
C GLU A 69 -12.69 2.77 13.85
N TYR A 70 -12.42 2.54 12.57
CA TYR A 70 -11.77 3.49 11.68
C TYR A 70 -12.77 4.11 10.67
N GLU A 71 -14.08 4.10 10.96
CA GLU A 71 -15.10 4.67 10.07
C GLU A 71 -14.87 6.15 9.81
N ASP A 72 -14.53 6.94 10.83
CA ASP A 72 -14.15 8.36 10.69
C ASP A 72 -12.93 8.57 9.77
N VAL A 73 -12.01 7.62 9.77
CA VAL A 73 -10.78 7.64 8.98
C VAL A 73 -11.09 7.27 7.53
N ILE A 74 -11.92 6.24 7.31
CA ILE A 74 -12.38 5.82 5.97
C ILE A 74 -13.29 6.89 5.34
N ASN A 75 -14.13 7.53 6.13
CA ASN A 75 -15.04 8.59 5.69
C ASN A 75 -14.29 9.90 5.38
N ASN A 76 -13.03 10.02 5.83
CA ASN A 76 -12.19 11.14 5.45
C ASN A 76 -11.75 11.01 3.99
N LYS A 77 -12.21 11.95 3.16
CA LYS A 77 -11.90 11.98 1.72
C LYS A 77 -10.39 11.90 1.43
N ALA A 78 -9.55 12.59 2.21
CA ALA A 78 -8.09 12.57 1.99
C ALA A 78 -7.48 11.19 2.24
N VAL A 79 -8.02 10.43 3.20
CA VAL A 79 -7.60 9.06 3.50
C VAL A 79 -8.10 8.12 2.41
N GLY A 80 -9.36 8.24 1.98
CA GLY A 80 -9.90 7.43 0.89
C GLY A 80 -9.12 7.61 -0.42
N GLU A 81 -8.76 8.85 -0.77
CA GLU A 81 -7.90 9.15 -1.92
C GLU A 81 -6.51 8.53 -1.76
N PHE A 82 -5.90 8.62 -0.57
CA PHE A 82 -4.61 8.00 -0.27
C PHE A 82 -4.64 6.46 -0.36
N ILE A 83 -5.61 5.80 0.24
CA ILE A 83 -5.74 4.34 0.20
C ILE A 83 -5.96 3.89 -1.24
N THR A 84 -6.76 4.62 -2.02
CA THR A 84 -6.97 4.31 -3.45
C THR A 84 -5.65 4.39 -4.23
N ALA A 85 -4.86 5.45 -4.02
CA ALA A 85 -3.55 5.59 -4.65
C ALA A 85 -2.54 4.51 -4.18
N GLU A 86 -2.57 4.16 -2.90
CA GLU A 86 -1.75 3.09 -2.33
C GLU A 86 -2.09 1.74 -2.97
N VAL A 87 -3.38 1.41 -3.10
CA VAL A 87 -3.82 0.17 -3.76
C VAL A 87 -3.44 0.16 -5.23
N ALA A 88 -3.52 1.29 -5.93
CA ALA A 88 -3.08 1.40 -7.32
C ALA A 88 -1.58 1.11 -7.47
N LEU A 89 -0.74 1.73 -6.63
CA LEU A 89 0.70 1.48 -6.60
C LEU A 89 1.02 0.02 -6.23
N CYS A 90 0.34 -0.53 -5.22
CA CYS A 90 0.55 -1.90 -4.77
C CYS A 90 0.18 -2.91 -5.87
N LYS A 91 -0.93 -2.69 -6.60
CA LYS A 91 -1.31 -3.50 -7.75
C LYS A 91 -0.26 -3.48 -8.86
N MET A 92 0.27 -2.30 -9.20
CA MET A 92 1.34 -2.18 -10.19
C MET A 92 2.58 -2.97 -9.77
N ILE A 93 3.00 -2.85 -8.51
CA ILE A 93 4.17 -3.57 -7.98
C ILE A 93 3.92 -5.08 -7.97
N HIS A 94 2.72 -5.52 -7.58
CA HIS A 94 2.35 -6.93 -7.63
C HIS A 94 2.32 -7.48 -9.05
N GLU A 95 1.80 -6.71 -10.02
CA GLU A 95 1.80 -7.10 -11.42
C GLU A 95 3.22 -7.21 -11.99
N PHE A 96 4.09 -6.25 -11.67
CA PHE A 96 5.50 -6.32 -12.00
C PHE A 96 6.17 -7.57 -11.41
N ASN A 97 6.00 -7.82 -10.11
CA ASN A 97 6.56 -9.01 -9.46
C ASN A 97 6.02 -10.30 -10.06
N ARG A 98 4.73 -10.36 -10.40
CA ARG A 98 4.11 -11.51 -11.06
C ARG A 98 4.70 -11.75 -12.45
N ASN A 99 4.93 -10.69 -13.23
CA ASN A 99 5.55 -10.78 -14.54
C ASN A 99 7.00 -11.27 -14.44
N VAL A 100 7.76 -10.79 -13.45
CA VAL A 100 9.13 -11.26 -13.18
C VAL A 100 9.12 -12.73 -12.74
N ALA A 101 8.26 -13.12 -11.80
CA ALA A 101 8.16 -14.51 -11.32
C ALA A 101 7.72 -15.47 -12.44
N ALA A 102 6.73 -15.08 -13.26
CA ALA A 102 6.29 -15.85 -14.41
C ALA A 102 7.39 -16.01 -15.47
N GLY A 103 8.19 -14.95 -15.70
CA GLY A 103 9.33 -15.00 -16.62
C GLY A 103 10.51 -15.84 -16.11
N LEU A 104 10.56 -16.14 -14.81
CA LEU A 104 11.58 -17.00 -14.21
C LEU A 104 11.14 -18.47 -14.10
N GLU A 105 9.92 -18.82 -14.54
CA GLU A 105 9.35 -20.18 -14.46
C GLU A 105 9.48 -20.80 -13.05
N ILE A 106 9.46 -19.98 -12.00
CA ILE A 106 9.51 -20.47 -10.62
C ILE A 106 8.09 -20.89 -10.23
N GLU A 107 7.79 -22.17 -10.44
CA GLU A 107 6.66 -22.89 -9.83
C GLU A 107 6.87 -23.08 -8.32
#